data_AF-A0A2T2UCF6-F1
#
_entry.id   AF-A0A2T2UCF6-F1
#
_cell.length_a   1.000
_cell.length_b   1.000
_cell.length_c   1.000
_cell.angle_alpha   90.00
_cell.angle_beta   90.00
_cell.angle_gamma   90.00
#
_symmetry.space_group_name_H-M   'P 1'
#
loop_
_entity.id
_entity.type
_entity.pdbx_description
1 polymer ?
#
loop_
_entity_poly.entity_id
_entity_poly.type
_entity_poly.pdbx_seq_one_letter_code
_entity_poly.pdbx_strand_id
1 'polypeptide(L)'
;MSENLRRVVTALLAAPVVLVLAYLGGWAFAAFVALIGVLGQRELYQMARQAGAQPHRTGGFVLGGLVVATVLRPTLWPLGAMVLLLFVVSAPLLLPQEDFLVSFTVTIAGIVYPTALLGSLVWLREVRSAAVTDDVAFRLVLFA
;
A
#
# COMPACT_ATOMS: atom_id res chain seq x y z
N MET A 1 3.64 -19.05 -26.32
CA MET A 1 3.45 -17.58 -26.24
C MET A 1 4.84 -16.95 -26.24
N SER A 2 5.15 -16.02 -27.15
CA SER A 2 6.41 -15.26 -27.08
C SER A 2 6.40 -14.34 -25.85
N GLU A 3 7.56 -14.08 -25.27
CA GLU A 3 7.71 -13.20 -24.09
C GLU A 3 7.04 -11.83 -24.34
N ASN A 4 7.36 -11.22 -25.48
CA ASN A 4 6.81 -9.92 -25.88
C ASN A 4 5.29 -9.92 -25.89
N LEU A 5 4.66 -10.99 -26.40
CA LEU A 5 3.20 -11.11 -26.44
C LEU A 5 2.61 -11.20 -25.03
N ARG A 6 3.27 -11.88 -24.09
CA ARG A 6 2.84 -11.94 -22.69
C ARG A 6 2.85 -10.55 -22.05
N ARG A 7 3.93 -9.77 -22.22
CA ARG A 7 4.04 -8.40 -21.67
C ARG A 7 2.96 -7.47 -22.20
N VAL A 8 2.75 -7.49 -23.52
CA VAL A 8 1.72 -6.67 -24.19
C VAL A 8 0.34 -7.02 -23.65
N VAL A 9 -0.02 -8.30 -23.58
CA VAL A 9 -1.32 -8.74 -23.08
C VAL A 9 -1.51 -8.35 -21.62
N THR A 10 -0.49 -8.52 -20.77
CA THR A 10 -0.60 -8.12 -19.35
C THR A 10 -0.78 -6.62 -19.18
N ALA A 11 -0.07 -5.80 -19.94
CA ALA A 11 -0.20 -4.34 -19.89
C ALA A 11 -1.58 -3.89 -20.40
N LEU A 12 -2.03 -4.47 -21.52
CA LEU A 12 -3.30 -4.15 -22.15
C LEU A 12 -4.50 -4.54 -21.27
N LEU A 13 -4.36 -5.54 -20.39
CA LEU A 13 -5.41 -5.93 -19.44
C LEU A 13 -5.32 -5.15 -18.12
N ALA A 14 -4.11 -4.98 -17.58
CA ALA A 14 -3.92 -4.34 -16.28
C ALA A 14 -4.36 -2.87 -16.31
N ALA A 15 -3.99 -2.11 -17.35
CA ALA A 15 -4.30 -0.68 -17.40
C ALA A 15 -5.81 -0.39 -17.43
N PRO A 16 -6.65 -1.03 -18.29
CA PRO A 16 -8.10 -0.83 -18.25
C PRO A 16 -8.72 -1.27 -16.93
N VAL A 17 -8.27 -2.39 -16.35
CA VAL A 17 -8.80 -2.88 -15.06
C VAL A 17 -8.54 -1.86 -13.96
N VAL A 18 -7.32 -1.31 -13.87
CA VAL A 18 -6.98 -0.26 -12.89
C VAL A 18 -7.84 0.98 -13.09
N LEU A 19 -8.02 1.42 -14.34
CA LEU A 19 -8.83 2.60 -14.67
C LEU A 19 -10.29 2.41 -14.29
N VAL A 20 -10.88 1.25 -14.62
CA VAL A 20 -12.27 0.93 -14.27
C VAL A 20 -12.45 0.89 -12.76
N LEU A 21 -11.53 0.25 -12.02
CA LEU A 21 -11.59 0.19 -10.56
C LEU A 21 -11.44 1.60 -9.94
N ALA A 22 -10.51 2.41 -10.43
CA ALA A 22 -10.33 3.79 -9.98
C ALA A 22 -11.56 4.67 -10.27
N TYR A 23 -12.19 4.48 -11.44
CA TYR A 23 -13.41 5.19 -11.80
C TYR A 23 -14.57 4.82 -10.88
N LEU A 24 -14.79 3.52 -10.62
CA LEU A 24 -15.84 3.02 -9.73
C LEU A 24 -15.61 3.44 -8.27
N GLY A 25 -14.36 3.51 -7.82
CA GLY A 25 -14.02 3.86 -6.43
C GLY A 25 -14.53 2.83 -5.40
N GLY A 26 -14.71 3.27 -4.15
CA GLY A 26 -15.28 2.45 -3.09
C GLY A 26 -14.46 1.22 -2.70
N TRP A 27 -15.16 0.17 -2.25
CA TRP A 27 -14.55 -1.05 -1.71
C TRP A 27 -13.73 -1.83 -2.74
N ALA A 28 -14.15 -1.84 -4.01
CA ALA A 28 -13.43 -2.56 -5.06
C ALA A 28 -12.05 -1.94 -5.33
N PHE A 29 -12.00 -0.60 -5.46
CA PHE A 29 -10.74 0.12 -5.60
C PHE A 29 -9.85 -0.04 -4.36
N ALA A 30 -10.43 0.10 -3.17
CA ALA A 30 -9.68 0.01 -1.94
C ALA A 30 -9.10 -1.39 -1.70
N ALA A 31 -9.85 -2.46 -2.01
CA ALA A 31 -9.36 -3.84 -1.95
C ALA A 31 -8.24 -4.10 -2.96
N PHE A 32 -8.32 -3.52 -4.17
CA PHE A 32 -7.27 -3.63 -5.17
C PHE A 32 -5.97 -2.93 -4.75
N VAL A 33 -6.08 -1.70 -4.27
CA VAL A 33 -4.93 -0.92 -3.74
C VAL A 33 -4.30 -1.65 -2.56
N ALA A 34 -5.12 -2.18 -1.65
CA ALA A 34 -4.68 -2.98 -0.52
C ALA A 34 -3.89 -4.22 -0.95
N LEU A 35 -4.40 -4.96 -1.93
CA LEU A 35 -3.75 -6.15 -2.47
C LEU A 35 -2.37 -5.80 -3.04
N ILE A 36 -2.28 -4.76 -3.88
CA ILE A 36 -1.01 -4.33 -4.47
C ILE A 36 -0.05 -3.81 -3.39
N GLY A 37 -0.54 -3.10 -2.37
CA GLY A 37 0.28 -2.66 -1.24
C GLY A 37 0.92 -3.83 -0.49
N VAL A 38 0.15 -4.87 -0.18
CA VAL A 38 0.67 -6.08 0.50
C VAL A 38 1.64 -6.85 -0.39
N LEU A 39 1.37 -6.94 -1.69
CA LEU A 39 2.30 -7.55 -2.66
C LEU A 39 3.60 -6.76 -2.75
N GLY A 40 3.54 -5.43 -2.84
CA GLY A 40 4.70 -4.55 -2.85
C GLY A 40 5.52 -4.64 -1.58
N GLN A 41 4.87 -4.72 -0.41
CA GLN A 41 5.53 -4.98 0.87
C GLN A 41 6.28 -6.32 0.87
N ARG A 42 5.63 -7.38 0.38
CA ARG A 42 6.25 -8.70 0.28
C ARG A 42 7.49 -8.68 -0.61
N GLU A 43 7.41 -8.03 -1.77
CA GLU A 43 8.53 -7.90 -2.71
C GLU A 43 9.67 -7.08 -2.12
N LEU A 44 9.38 -5.95 -1.47
CA LEU A 44 10.38 -5.13 -0.78
C LEU A 44 11.12 -5.93 0.29
N TYR A 45 10.40 -6.70 1.11
CA TYR A 45 11.04 -7.59 2.11
C TYR A 45 11.82 -8.75 1.47
N GLN A 46 11.47 -9.20 0.27
CA GLN A 46 12.25 -10.21 -0.45
C GLN A 46 13.56 -9.63 -0.95
N MET A 47 13.53 -8.46 -1.60
CA MET A 47 14.71 -7.76 -2.10
C MET A 47 15.66 -7.37 -0.94
N ALA A 48 15.12 -6.85 0.15
CA ALA A 48 15.93 -6.47 1.31
C ALA A 48 16.69 -7.64 1.92
N ARG A 49 16.09 -8.84 1.95
CA ARG A 49 16.80 -10.07 2.39
C ARG A 49 17.88 -10.51 1.43
N GLN A 50 17.66 -10.37 0.12
CA GLN A 50 18.70 -10.64 -0.87
C GLN A 50 19.88 -9.67 -0.72
N ALA A 51 19.62 -8.45 -0.22
CA ALA A 51 20.65 -7.47 0.13
C ALA A 51 21.26 -7.65 1.54
N GLY A 52 20.91 -8.71 2.27
CA GLY A 52 21.48 -9.03 3.59
C GLY A 52 20.70 -8.51 4.81
N ALA A 53 19.64 -7.72 4.62
CA ALA A 53 18.83 -7.23 5.74
C ALA A 53 17.89 -8.33 6.29
N GLN A 54 17.55 -8.27 7.58
CA GLN A 54 16.66 -9.24 8.24
C GLN A 54 15.34 -8.59 8.72
N PRO A 55 14.43 -8.20 7.81
CA PRO A 55 13.16 -7.58 8.20
C PRO A 55 12.24 -8.53 8.98
N HIS A 56 11.51 -7.97 9.95
CA HIS A 56 10.58 -8.73 10.79
C HIS A 56 9.25 -8.96 10.06
N ARG A 57 9.17 -10.05 9.29
CA ARG A 57 8.05 -10.33 8.37
C ARG A 57 6.68 -10.36 9.05
N THR A 58 6.55 -11.06 10.16
CA THR A 58 5.27 -11.24 10.87
C THR A 58 4.73 -9.91 11.36
N GLY A 59 5.52 -9.17 12.15
CA GLY A 59 5.15 -7.82 12.61
C GLY A 59 4.93 -6.83 11.46
N GLY A 60 5.79 -6.88 10.44
CA GLY A 60 5.64 -6.08 9.23
C GLY A 60 4.31 -6.31 8.52
N PHE A 61 3.95 -7.57 8.24
CA PHE A 61 2.67 -7.90 7.57
C PHE A 61 1.45 -7.57 8.43
N VAL A 62 1.52 -7.75 9.75
CA VAL A 62 0.45 -7.33 10.67
C VAL A 62 0.25 -5.82 10.59
N LEU A 63 1.33 -5.04 10.64
CA LEU A 63 1.27 -3.58 10.52
C LEU A 63 0.79 -3.12 9.14
N GLY A 64 1.28 -3.74 8.06
CA GLY A 64 0.82 -3.43 6.70
C GLY A 64 -0.65 -3.77 6.49
N GLY A 65 -1.11 -4.89 7.05
CA GLY A 65 -2.53 -5.26 7.06
C GLY A 65 -3.38 -4.28 7.86
N LEU A 66 -2.88 -3.78 9.00
CA LEU A 66 -3.54 -2.73 9.78
C LEU A 66 -3.61 -1.41 9.00
N VAL A 67 -2.54 -1.00 8.31
CA VAL A 67 -2.56 0.19 7.45
C VAL A 67 -3.60 0.05 6.33
N VAL A 68 -3.70 -1.13 5.71
CA VAL A 68 -4.79 -1.42 4.77
C VAL A 68 -6.16 -1.32 5.45
N ALA A 69 -6.30 -1.84 6.66
CA ALA A 69 -7.55 -1.78 7.40
C ALA A 69 -7.95 -0.35 7.78
N THR A 70 -6.99 0.53 8.12
CA THR A 70 -7.28 1.94 8.39
C THR A 70 -7.73 2.69 7.14
N VAL A 71 -7.23 2.31 5.96
CA VAL A 71 -7.69 2.86 4.68
C VAL A 71 -9.15 2.48 4.41
N LEU A 72 -9.53 1.23 4.68
CA LEU A 72 -10.90 0.74 4.49
C LEU A 72 -11.86 1.23 5.58
N ARG A 73 -11.37 1.41 6.80
CA ARG A 73 -12.12 1.85 7.98
C ARG A 73 -11.27 2.84 8.78
N PRO A 74 -11.41 4.16 8.53
CA PRO A 74 -10.63 5.19 9.21
C PRO A 74 -10.69 5.11 10.74
N THR A 75 -11.79 4.63 11.32
CA THR A 75 -11.95 4.42 12.77
C THR A 75 -10.91 3.49 13.39
N LEU A 76 -10.24 2.64 12.59
CA LEU A 76 -9.19 1.73 13.06
C LEU A 76 -7.82 2.42 13.22
N TRP A 77 -7.69 3.70 12.86
CA TRP A 77 -6.42 4.43 12.98
C TRP A 77 -5.78 4.38 14.38
N PRO A 78 -6.51 4.44 15.52
CA PRO A 78 -5.90 4.37 16.84
C PRO A 78 -5.31 2.99 17.12
N LEU A 79 -5.96 1.93 16.63
CA LEU A 79 -5.46 0.56 16.74
C LEU A 79 -4.17 0.40 15.92
N GLY A 80 -4.14 0.90 14.69
CA GLY A 80 -2.93 0.90 13.86
C GLY A 80 -1.77 1.65 14.52
N ALA A 81 -2.04 2.83 15.08
CA ALA A 81 -1.04 3.63 15.80
C ALA A 81 -0.53 2.91 17.07
N MET A 82 -1.43 2.29 17.84
CA MET A 82 -1.09 1.53 19.04
C MET A 82 -0.18 0.34 18.69
N VAL A 83 -0.52 -0.44 17.66
CA VAL A 83 0.30 -1.60 17.27
C VAL A 83 1.65 -1.16 16.70
N LEU A 84 1.70 -0.04 15.97
CA LEU A 84 2.96 0.57 15.52
C LEU A 84 3.83 0.97 16.71
N LEU A 85 3.27 1.65 17.71
CA LEU A 85 3.99 2.02 18.93
C LEU A 85 4.49 0.80 19.69
N LEU A 86 3.66 -0.23 19.86
CA LEU A 86 4.06 -1.49 20.48
C LEU A 86 5.20 -2.16 19.70
N PHE A 87 5.15 -2.14 18.38
CA PHE A 87 6.25 -2.64 17.55
C PHE A 87 7.52 -1.82 17.75
N VAL A 88 7.46 -0.49 17.76
CA VAL A 88 8.64 0.38 17.97
C VAL A 88 9.28 0.11 19.33
N VAL A 89 8.48 -0.03 20.39
CA VAL A 89 8.97 -0.31 21.75
C VAL A 89 9.56 -1.72 21.86
N SER A 90 8.95 -2.71 21.20
CA SER A 90 9.42 -4.10 21.22
C SER A 90 10.47 -4.42 20.17
N ALA A 91 10.74 -3.52 19.21
CA ALA A 91 11.67 -3.73 18.12
C ALA A 91 13.07 -4.16 18.58
N PRO A 92 13.66 -3.59 19.65
CA PRO A 92 14.98 -4.01 20.14
C PRO A 92 15.03 -5.47 20.63
N LEU A 93 13.86 -6.04 20.99
CA LEU A 93 13.71 -7.42 21.45
C LEU A 93 13.40 -8.38 20.29
N LEU A 94 12.81 -7.87 19.20
CA LEU A 94 12.31 -8.66 18.07
C LEU A 94 13.26 -8.69 16.86
N LEU A 95 14.25 -7.80 16.83
CA LEU A 95 15.17 -7.63 15.71
C LEU A 95 16.61 -8.01 16.10
N PRO A 96 17.43 -8.48 15.14
CA PRO A 96 18.85 -8.70 15.36
C PRO A 96 19.55 -7.41 15.78
N GLN A 97 20.37 -7.46 16.84
CA GLN A 97 21.07 -6.28 17.37
C GLN A 97 22.18 -5.78 16.44
N GLU A 98 22.86 -6.70 15.74
CA GLU A 98 23.98 -6.39 14.84
C GLU A 98 23.53 -5.50 13.66
N ASP A 99 22.32 -5.73 13.14
CA ASP A 99 21.73 -5.02 12.00
C ASP A 99 20.40 -4.33 12.37
N PHE A 100 20.27 -3.89 13.62
CA PHE A 100 19.01 -3.38 14.17
C PHE A 100 18.44 -2.24 13.32
N LEU A 101 19.25 -1.21 13.03
CA LEU A 101 18.80 -0.02 12.29
C LEU A 101 18.36 -0.37 10.87
N VAL A 102 19.09 -1.26 10.18
CA VAL A 102 18.75 -1.68 8.83
C VAL A 102 17.43 -2.47 8.85
N SER A 103 17.32 -3.45 9.74
CA SER A 103 16.14 -4.31 9.85
C SER A 103 14.89 -3.55 10.28
N PHE A 104 15.04 -2.60 11.20
CA PHE A 104 13.98 -1.70 11.63
C PHE A 104 13.53 -0.80 10.48
N THR A 105 14.48 -0.11 9.82
CA THR A 105 14.19 0.82 8.73
C THR A 105 13.52 0.11 7.56
N VAL A 106 14.00 -1.07 7.16
CA VAL A 106 13.37 -1.88 6.11
C VAL A 106 11.96 -2.29 6.51
N THR A 107 11.74 -2.69 7.77
CA THR A 107 10.41 -3.09 8.25
C THR A 107 9.42 -1.92 8.16
N ILE A 108 9.80 -0.74 8.66
CA ILE A 108 9.01 0.49 8.58
C ILE A 108 8.82 0.92 7.11
N ALA A 109 9.86 0.90 6.30
CA ALA A 109 9.78 1.25 4.88
C ALA A 109 8.81 0.33 4.13
N GLY A 110 8.84 -0.98 4.39
CA GLY A 110 7.89 -1.92 3.78
C GLY A 110 6.44 -1.71 4.23
N ILE A 111 6.19 -1.05 5.36
CA ILE A 111 4.84 -0.64 5.75
C ILE A 111 4.51 0.68 5.06
N VAL A 112 5.29 1.74 5.30
CA VAL A 112 4.96 3.10 4.87
C VAL A 112 4.95 3.23 3.35
N TYR A 113 5.97 2.71 2.67
CA TYR A 113 6.17 2.96 1.24
C TYR A 113 5.11 2.26 0.37
N PRO A 114 4.97 0.92 0.38
CA PRO A 114 4.00 0.28 -0.51
C PRO A 114 2.58 0.29 0.06
N THR A 115 2.35 0.19 1.37
CA THR A 115 0.98 0.12 1.90
C THR A 115 0.38 1.49 2.19
N ALA A 116 1.08 2.37 2.91
CA ALA A 116 0.51 3.66 3.29
C ALA A 116 0.43 4.64 2.11
N LEU A 117 1.48 4.75 1.28
CA LEU A 117 1.43 5.65 0.12
C LEU A 117 0.41 5.21 -0.91
N LEU A 118 0.33 3.91 -1.25
CA LEU A 118 -0.72 3.43 -2.15
C LEU A 118 -2.11 3.63 -1.51
N GLY A 119 -2.24 3.36 -0.22
CA GLY A 119 -3.48 3.60 0.54
C GLY A 119 -3.98 5.04 0.43
N SER A 120 -3.08 6.03 0.34
CA SER A 120 -3.45 7.44 0.17
C SER A 120 -4.26 7.71 -1.12
N LEU A 121 -4.11 6.88 -2.16
CA LEU A 121 -4.92 6.99 -3.39
C LEU A 121 -6.40 6.74 -3.12
N VAL A 122 -6.73 5.86 -2.18
CA VAL A 122 -8.12 5.59 -1.78
C VAL A 122 -8.71 6.82 -1.11
N TRP A 123 -7.95 7.47 -0.22
CA TRP A 123 -8.40 8.71 0.41
C TRP A 123 -8.59 9.83 -0.62
N LEU A 124 -7.62 10.02 -1.52
CA LEU A 124 -7.72 11.02 -2.59
C LEU A 124 -8.94 10.78 -3.49
N ARG A 125 -9.28 9.52 -3.77
CA ARG A 125 -10.44 9.18 -4.60
C ARG A 125 -11.79 9.46 -3.92
N GLU A 126 -11.85 9.27 -2.61
CA GLU A 126 -13.07 9.44 -1.81
C GLU A 126 -13.26 10.88 -1.30
N VAL A 127 -12.23 11.72 -1.33
CA VAL A 127 -12.34 13.16 -1.05
C VAL A 127 -13.25 13.80 -2.10
N ARG A 128 -14.51 14.03 -1.73
CA ARG A 128 -15.50 14.74 -2.55
C ARG A 128 -15.65 16.17 -2.03
N SER A 129 -15.50 17.16 -2.93
CA SER A 129 -15.85 18.54 -2.63
C SER A 129 -17.36 18.73 -2.86
N ALA A 130 -18.05 19.35 -1.91
CA ALA A 130 -19.47 19.69 -2.08
C ALA A 130 -19.72 20.65 -3.27
N ALA A 131 -18.69 21.36 -3.73
CA ALA A 131 -18.78 22.32 -4.82
C ALA A 131 -18.59 21.72 -6.23
N VAL A 132 -18.04 20.51 -6.35
CA VAL A 132 -17.67 19.92 -7.64
C VAL A 132 -18.15 18.48 -7.72
N THR A 133 -19.13 18.23 -8.58
CA THR A 133 -19.61 16.87 -8.88
C THR A 133 -18.64 16.12 -9.80
N ASP A 134 -18.72 14.79 -9.81
CA ASP A 134 -17.84 13.91 -10.59
C ASP A 134 -17.81 14.30 -12.10
N ASP A 135 -18.97 14.68 -12.66
CA ASP A 135 -19.08 15.18 -14.05
C ASP A 135 -18.41 16.53 -14.31
N VAL A 136 -18.38 17.41 -13.31
CA VAL A 136 -17.73 18.73 -13.42
C VAL A 136 -16.21 18.55 -13.30
N ALA A 137 -15.76 17.71 -12.36
CA ALA A 137 -14.35 17.36 -12.22
C ALA A 137 -13.80 16.71 -13.50
N PHE A 138 -14.53 15.77 -14.10
CA PHE A 138 -14.10 15.10 -15.33
C PHE A 138 -14.00 16.08 -16.51
N ARG A 139 -14.99 16.97 -16.66
CA ARG A 139 -14.96 18.00 -17.71
C ARG A 139 -13.82 18.98 -17.52
N LEU A 140 -13.49 19.36 -16.29
CA LEU A 140 -12.33 20.21 -16.02
C LEU A 140 -11.02 19.53 -16.44
N VAL A 141 -10.85 18.22 -16.27
CA VAL A 141 -9.62 17.52 -16.71
C VAL A 141 -9.51 17.40 -18.23
N LEU A 142 -10.63 17.23 -18.94
CA LEU A 142 -10.63 17.10 -20.40
C LEU A 142 -10.52 18.42 -21.16
N PHE A 143 -10.99 19.51 -20.57
CA PHE A 143 -11.11 20.82 -21.23
C PHE A 143 -10.28 21.94 -20.58
N ALA A 144 -9.47 21.64 -19.55
CA ALA A 144 -8.41 22.53 -19.06
C ALA A 144 -7.12 22.31 -19.84
#